data_AF-A0A939UUT5-F1
#
_entry.id   AF-A0A939UUT5-F1
#
_cell.length_a   1.000
_cell.length_b   1.000
_cell.length_c   1.000
_cell.angle_alpha   90.00
_cell.angle_beta   90.00
_cell.angle_gamma   90.00
#
_symmetry.space_group_name_H-M   'P 1'
#
loop_
_entity.id
_entity.type
_entity.pdbx_description
1 polymer ?
#
loop_
_entity_poly.entity_id
_entity_poly.type
_entity_poly.pdbx_seq_one_letter_code
_entity_poly.pdbx_strand_id
1 'polypeptide(L)'
;MLKRITCSGELHLIGGDGTVWNADLRDIEDALLERYRGAARMIYIDPPFGTGGSFEFRRGKKQIAYTDQLPAQEYIALIREAARLSYELLAPDGTFFLHIDYRMSAKCRSVCDGIFGEDMLANEIIWAYKSGGRSKNTFSKKHDTILMYRKSEDAYFNIEAVGVPRGPERRNHMRRDVDENGRVFYSIRTNGREYRYYEDDLIYPSDVWDDIEHLHQRDPERTGFVTQKPEALLKRMILSCTEEGDTVIDLFGGSGTTAAAAAKLGRRYVTVDSGKVAAAVTRRRLIERCLKMRLYDAVSPMTVETEGNADCEMDPSAYYDMEERDGILIMTLKKLSAERAPYYAAVGTVKDGVFAASDYG
;
A
#
# COMPACT_ATOMS: atom_id res chain seq x y z
N MET A 1 30.61 18.38 -23.45
CA MET A 1 29.70 19.33 -22.77
C MET A 1 28.34 18.65 -22.70
N LEU A 2 27.93 18.18 -21.52
CA LEU A 2 26.67 17.44 -21.34
C LEU A 2 25.51 18.40 -21.55
N LYS A 3 24.76 18.23 -22.65
CA LYS A 3 23.51 18.96 -22.88
C LYS A 3 22.43 18.27 -22.04
N ARG A 4 22.02 18.91 -20.94
CA ARG A 4 20.83 18.53 -20.18
C ARG A 4 19.61 18.85 -21.04
N ILE A 5 18.74 17.86 -21.23
CA ILE A 5 17.40 18.05 -21.80
C ILE A 5 16.41 17.68 -20.70
N THR A 6 15.40 18.52 -20.50
CA THR A 6 14.38 18.35 -19.47
C THR A 6 13.31 17.38 -19.98
N CYS A 7 13.02 16.34 -19.20
CA CYS A 7 11.91 15.41 -19.46
C CYS A 7 10.58 16.15 -19.24
N SER A 8 9.64 16.04 -20.19
CA SER A 8 8.32 16.67 -20.12
C SER A 8 7.14 15.70 -19.96
N GLY A 9 7.38 14.38 -19.78
CA GLY A 9 6.31 13.39 -19.48
C GLY A 9 6.71 11.90 -19.64
N GLU A 10 5.97 11.00 -18.95
CA GLU A 10 6.14 9.52 -18.91
C GLU A 10 4.77 8.78 -19.04
N LEU A 11 4.75 7.56 -19.61
CA LEU A 11 3.54 6.74 -19.92
C LEU A 11 3.58 5.34 -19.25
N HIS A 12 2.50 4.91 -18.55
CA HIS A 12 2.44 3.63 -17.77
C HIS A 12 1.15 2.77 -17.87
N LEU A 13 1.20 1.65 -18.61
CA LEU A 13 0.04 0.88 -19.13
C LEU A 13 -0.89 0.15 -18.13
N ILE A 14 -0.65 0.19 -16.81
CA ILE A 14 -1.52 -0.45 -15.79
C ILE A 14 -1.46 0.31 -14.46
N GLY A 15 -2.62 0.60 -13.87
CA GLY A 15 -2.80 1.33 -12.62
C GLY A 15 -3.44 2.69 -12.89
N GLY A 16 -4.38 3.11 -12.04
CA GLY A 16 -4.87 4.49 -12.11
C GLY A 16 -3.72 5.47 -11.85
N ASP A 17 -3.91 6.74 -12.23
CA ASP A 17 -2.97 7.83 -11.95
C ASP A 17 -2.42 7.76 -10.51
N GLY A 18 -1.10 7.84 -10.38
CA GLY A 18 -0.40 7.58 -9.14
C GLY A 18 0.57 8.68 -8.77
N THR A 19 0.63 9.10 -7.51
CA THR A 19 1.66 10.04 -7.02
C THR A 19 2.41 9.49 -5.82
N VAL A 20 3.74 9.56 -5.86
CA VAL A 20 4.62 9.24 -4.72
C VAL A 20 5.30 10.53 -4.26
N TRP A 21 5.06 10.91 -3.02
CA TRP A 21 5.70 12.05 -2.37
C TRP A 21 6.80 11.56 -1.43
N ASN A 22 8.00 12.10 -1.61
CA ASN A 22 9.04 11.97 -0.59
C ASN A 22 9.20 13.30 0.17
N ALA A 23 8.38 13.47 1.21
CA ALA A 23 8.34 14.69 2.02
C ALA A 23 7.78 14.38 3.42
N ASP A 24 8.00 15.29 4.37
CA ASP A 24 7.25 15.28 5.62
C ASP A 24 5.80 15.71 5.36
N LEU A 25 4.86 15.08 6.04
CA LEU A 25 3.43 15.34 5.85
C LEU A 25 3.07 16.81 6.11
N ARG A 26 3.76 17.46 7.05
CA ARG A 26 3.52 18.86 7.42
C ARG A 26 3.98 19.83 6.34
N ASP A 27 4.98 19.46 5.55
CA ASP A 27 5.55 20.31 4.51
C ASP A 27 4.70 20.30 3.22
N ILE A 28 3.88 19.26 3.04
CA ILE A 28 3.03 19.08 1.85
C ILE A 28 1.53 19.10 2.14
N GLU A 29 1.12 19.45 3.36
CA GLU A 29 -0.30 19.46 3.74
C GLU A 29 -1.13 20.31 2.78
N ASP A 30 -0.71 21.55 2.53
CA ASP A 30 -1.44 22.48 1.67
C ASP A 30 -1.55 21.95 0.24
N ALA A 31 -0.48 21.35 -0.29
CA ALA A 31 -0.48 20.75 -1.64
C ALA A 31 -1.42 19.53 -1.72
N LEU A 32 -1.47 18.70 -0.67
CA LEU A 32 -2.40 17.57 -0.60
C LEU A 32 -3.85 18.05 -0.55
N LEU A 33 -4.13 19.08 0.27
CA LEU A 33 -5.47 19.65 0.39
C LEU A 33 -5.91 20.37 -0.89
N GLU A 34 -5.01 21.08 -1.56
CA GLU A 34 -5.31 21.74 -2.83
C GLU A 34 -5.72 20.71 -3.91
N ARG A 35 -5.03 19.58 -3.98
CA ARG A 35 -5.25 18.57 -5.03
C ARG A 35 -6.31 17.52 -4.71
N TYR A 36 -6.50 17.17 -3.44
CA TYR A 36 -7.24 15.96 -3.05
C TYR A 36 -8.27 16.16 -1.94
N ARG A 37 -8.55 17.39 -1.50
CA ARG A 37 -9.60 17.66 -0.52
C ARG A 37 -10.93 17.06 -0.97
N GLY A 38 -11.56 16.26 -0.10
CA GLY A 38 -12.84 15.63 -0.38
C GLY A 38 -12.84 14.62 -1.53
N ALA A 39 -11.68 14.08 -1.93
CA ALA A 39 -11.54 13.25 -3.13
C ALA A 39 -11.09 11.81 -2.85
N ALA A 40 -10.56 11.52 -1.66
CA ALA A 40 -10.08 10.19 -1.31
C ALA A 40 -11.26 9.28 -0.94
N ARG A 41 -11.35 8.11 -1.59
CA ARG A 41 -12.33 7.08 -1.23
C ARG A 41 -11.85 6.26 -0.04
N MET A 42 -10.56 5.99 0.01
CA MET A 42 -9.93 5.27 1.11
C MET A 42 -8.68 6.01 1.55
N ILE A 43 -8.50 6.16 2.85
CA ILE A 43 -7.22 6.56 3.43
C ILE A 43 -6.76 5.50 4.42
N TYR A 44 -5.53 5.03 4.26
CA TYR A 44 -4.87 4.11 5.19
C TYR A 44 -3.66 4.82 5.81
N ILE A 45 -3.47 4.65 7.12
CA ILE A 45 -2.24 5.07 7.78
C ILE A 45 -1.68 3.96 8.68
N ASP A 46 -0.37 3.75 8.58
CA ASP A 46 0.44 2.84 9.40
C ASP A 46 1.67 3.58 9.92
N PRO A 47 1.46 4.59 10.80
CA PRO A 47 2.52 5.47 11.25
C PRO A 47 3.54 4.71 12.10
N PRO A 48 4.84 5.01 11.97
CA PRO A 48 5.88 4.29 12.68
C PRO A 48 5.72 4.49 14.19
N PHE A 49 5.30 3.44 14.88
CA PHE A 49 5.44 3.39 16.33
C PHE A 49 6.93 3.18 16.59
N GLY A 50 7.57 4.09 17.32
CA GLY A 50 9.01 4.06 17.64
C GLY A 50 9.40 2.85 18.50
N THR A 51 9.18 1.64 18.02
CA THR A 51 9.56 0.39 18.66
C THR A 51 11.07 0.30 18.57
N GLY A 52 11.75 0.73 19.64
CA GLY A 52 13.20 0.86 19.77
C GLY A 52 14.01 -0.33 19.25
N GLY A 53 14.22 -0.35 17.93
CA GLY A 53 15.09 -1.25 17.22
C GLY A 53 16.07 -0.40 16.44
N SER A 54 17.33 -0.40 16.84
CA SER A 54 18.42 0.03 15.97
C SER A 54 18.40 -0.88 14.75
N PHE A 55 17.95 -0.40 13.59
CA PHE A 55 17.90 -1.24 12.40
C PHE A 55 19.26 -1.25 11.70
N GLU A 56 19.97 -2.37 11.82
CA GLU A 56 21.21 -2.63 11.10
C GLU A 56 20.91 -3.04 9.64
N PHE A 57 21.33 -2.21 8.68
CA PHE A 57 21.51 -2.66 7.31
C PHE A 57 22.79 -3.51 7.24
N ARG A 58 22.65 -4.82 7.03
CA ARG A 58 23.80 -5.73 7.05
C ARG A 58 24.59 -5.67 5.73
N ARG A 59 25.59 -4.77 5.64
CA ARG A 59 26.84 -5.01 4.89
C ARG A 59 27.97 -4.02 5.28
N GLY A 60 28.68 -4.33 6.36
CA GLY A 60 30.10 -4.01 6.49
C GLY A 60 30.53 -2.63 7.03
N LYS A 61 29.64 -1.66 7.25
CA LYS A 61 29.97 -0.46 8.04
C LYS A 61 28.82 -0.10 8.97
N LYS A 62 29.13 -0.02 10.27
CA LYS A 62 28.22 0.46 11.32
C LYS A 62 27.88 1.92 11.04
N GLN A 63 26.66 2.18 10.59
CA GLN A 63 26.08 3.51 10.67
C GLN A 63 24.88 3.42 11.61
N ILE A 64 24.94 4.21 12.68
CA ILE A 64 23.98 4.22 13.79
C ILE A 64 22.69 4.82 13.24
N ALA A 65 21.64 4.00 13.09
CA ALA A 65 20.30 4.46 12.80
C ALA A 65 19.60 4.84 14.12
N TYR A 66 19.16 6.10 14.16
CA TYR A 66 18.45 6.80 15.22
C TYR A 66 17.60 5.88 16.12
N THR A 67 18.01 5.70 17.38
CA THR A 67 17.12 5.26 18.45
C THR A 67 16.47 6.49 19.02
N ASP A 68 15.28 6.82 18.55
CA ASP A 68 14.35 7.64 19.34
C ASP A 68 12.99 6.95 19.35
N GLN A 69 12.64 6.42 20.52
CA GLN A 69 11.26 6.09 20.82
C GLN A 69 10.52 7.42 20.78
N LEU A 70 9.65 7.64 19.79
CA LEU A 70 8.72 8.76 19.83
C LEU A 70 7.97 8.67 21.17
N PRO A 71 8.08 9.67 22.06
CA PRO A 71 7.29 9.73 23.27
C PRO A 71 5.82 9.54 22.92
N ALA A 72 5.06 8.86 23.78
CA ALA A 72 3.67 8.53 23.48
C ALA A 72 2.84 9.78 23.10
N GLN A 73 3.15 10.94 23.69
CA GLN A 73 2.53 12.22 23.38
C GLN A 73 2.84 12.71 21.96
N GLU A 74 4.07 12.56 21.49
CA GLU A 74 4.47 12.94 20.13
C GLU A 74 3.84 12.00 19.10
N TYR A 75 3.80 10.70 19.39
CA TYR A 75 3.07 9.76 18.53
C TYR A 75 1.58 10.11 18.45
N ILE A 76 0.93 10.41 19.59
CA ILE A 76 -0.47 10.86 19.60
C ILE A 76 -0.66 12.16 18.79
N ALA A 77 0.29 13.10 18.86
CA ALA A 77 0.25 14.32 18.06
C ALA A 77 0.32 14.01 16.56
N LEU A 78 1.24 13.13 16.15
CA LEU A 78 1.35 12.66 14.77
C LEU A 78 0.05 12.00 14.29
N ILE A 79 -0.56 11.12 15.11
CA ILE A 79 -1.85 10.50 14.79
C ILE A 79 -2.93 11.57 14.63
N ARG A 80 -2.99 12.56 15.51
CA ARG A 80 -3.99 13.64 15.45
C ARG A 80 -3.84 14.45 14.17
N GLU A 81 -2.61 14.82 13.81
CA GLU A 81 -2.31 15.55 12.57
C GLU A 81 -2.71 14.74 11.34
N ALA A 82 -2.28 13.48 11.26
CA ALA A 82 -2.60 12.59 10.15
C ALA A 82 -4.10 12.29 10.05
N ALA A 83 -4.79 12.05 11.17
CA ALA A 83 -6.22 11.79 11.19
C ALA A 83 -7.03 13.03 10.79
N ARG A 84 -6.63 14.24 11.23
CA ARG A 84 -7.28 15.49 10.80
C ARG A 84 -7.11 15.69 9.30
N LEU A 85 -5.89 15.55 8.79
CA LEU A 85 -5.64 15.66 7.35
C LEU A 85 -6.43 14.60 6.58
N SER A 86 -6.46 13.36 7.08
CA SER A 86 -7.25 12.28 6.46
C SER A 86 -8.74 12.64 6.40
N TYR A 87 -9.29 13.23 7.46
CA TYR A 87 -10.67 13.70 7.48
C TYR A 87 -10.91 14.72 6.35
N GLU A 88 -10.05 15.72 6.18
CA GLU A 88 -10.19 16.74 5.14
C GLU A 88 -10.02 16.20 3.71
N LEU A 89 -9.19 15.18 3.52
CA LEU A 89 -8.93 14.54 2.22
C LEU A 89 -10.03 13.56 1.80
N LEU A 90 -10.72 12.94 2.75
CA LEU A 90 -11.77 11.96 2.48
C LEU A 90 -12.99 12.60 1.81
N ALA A 91 -13.44 11.96 0.73
CA ALA A 91 -14.77 12.18 0.16
C ALA A 91 -15.85 11.86 1.22
N PRO A 92 -17.06 12.47 1.12
CA PRO A 92 -18.14 12.24 2.09
C PRO A 92 -18.47 10.76 2.30
N ASP A 93 -18.32 9.96 1.26
CA ASP A 93 -18.58 8.53 1.20
C ASP A 93 -17.31 7.66 1.34
N GLY A 94 -16.24 8.23 1.89
CA GLY A 94 -14.94 7.57 2.07
C GLY A 94 -14.74 6.89 3.43
N THR A 95 -13.73 6.02 3.49
CA THR A 95 -13.36 5.24 4.68
C THR A 95 -11.90 5.48 5.10
N PHE A 96 -11.68 5.65 6.40
CA PHE A 96 -10.37 5.79 7.03
C PHE A 96 -9.98 4.49 7.76
N PHE A 97 -8.73 4.06 7.59
CA PHE A 97 -8.13 2.96 8.32
C PHE A 97 -6.87 3.40 9.06
N LEU A 98 -6.81 3.14 10.36
CA LEU A 98 -5.62 3.33 11.18
C LEU A 98 -5.10 1.99 11.70
N HIS A 99 -3.90 1.60 11.26
CA HIS A 99 -3.22 0.39 11.72
C HIS A 99 -2.31 0.71 12.90
N ILE A 100 -2.53 0.04 14.03
CA ILE A 100 -1.79 0.26 15.28
C ILE A 100 -1.68 -1.02 16.11
N ASP A 101 -0.65 -1.09 16.95
CA ASP A 101 -0.55 -2.18 17.93
C ASP A 101 -1.39 -1.90 19.19
N TYR A 102 -1.64 -2.97 19.95
CA TYR A 102 -2.47 -2.97 21.18
C TYR A 102 -2.05 -1.94 22.25
N ARG A 103 -0.81 -1.40 22.24
CA ARG A 103 -0.36 -0.42 23.23
C ARG A 103 -0.97 0.97 22.99
N MET A 104 -1.29 1.27 21.74
CA MET A 104 -1.76 2.59 21.32
C MET A 104 -3.22 2.59 20.88
N SER A 105 -3.83 1.42 20.64
CA SER A 105 -5.22 1.28 20.16
C SER A 105 -6.21 2.19 20.87
N ALA A 106 -6.30 2.12 22.20
CA ALA A 106 -7.23 2.93 22.98
C ALA A 106 -6.96 4.45 22.87
N LYS A 107 -5.68 4.86 22.87
CA LYS A 107 -5.29 6.27 22.83
C LYS A 107 -5.56 6.87 21.45
N CYS A 108 -5.22 6.13 20.40
CA CYS A 108 -5.46 6.52 19.02
C CYS A 108 -6.94 6.52 18.68
N ARG A 109 -7.71 5.55 19.18
CA ARG A 109 -9.17 5.53 19.06
C ARG A 109 -9.78 6.82 19.62
N SER A 110 -9.42 7.20 20.84
CA SER A 110 -9.91 8.46 21.43
C SER A 110 -9.58 9.70 20.60
N VAL A 111 -8.44 9.72 19.90
CA VAL A 111 -8.10 10.80 18.96
C VAL A 111 -9.01 10.76 17.73
N CYS A 112 -9.20 9.59 17.13
CA CYS A 112 -10.06 9.43 15.96
C CYS A 112 -11.53 9.72 16.27
N ASP A 113 -12.04 9.29 17.43
CA ASP A 113 -13.39 9.60 17.92
C ASP A 113 -13.63 11.12 17.98
N GLY A 114 -12.63 11.89 18.45
CA GLY A 114 -12.72 13.35 18.50
C GLY A 114 -12.68 14.05 17.13
N ILE A 115 -12.27 13.35 16.06
CA ILE A 115 -12.14 13.91 14.70
C ILE A 115 -13.29 13.44 13.80
N PHE A 116 -13.57 12.15 13.80
CA PHE A 116 -14.59 11.52 12.95
C PHE A 116 -15.95 11.44 13.65
N GLY A 117 -15.98 11.43 14.99
CA GLY A 117 -17.17 11.11 15.79
C GLY A 117 -17.17 9.64 16.22
N GLU A 118 -17.60 9.37 17.46
CA GLU A 118 -17.68 8.01 18.01
C GLU A 118 -18.60 7.09 17.20
N ASP A 119 -19.73 7.62 16.72
CA ASP A 119 -20.70 6.89 15.91
C ASP A 119 -20.16 6.50 14.52
N MET A 120 -19.06 7.13 14.09
CA MET A 120 -18.42 6.83 12.81
C MET A 120 -17.40 5.69 12.89
N LEU A 121 -17.10 5.16 14.08
CA LEU A 121 -16.31 3.93 14.20
C LEU A 121 -17.15 2.75 13.70
N ALA A 122 -16.80 2.21 12.54
CA ALA A 122 -17.49 1.05 11.96
C ALA A 122 -17.03 -0.25 12.62
N ASN A 123 -15.72 -0.46 12.73
CA ASN A 123 -15.15 -1.68 13.28
C ASN A 123 -13.80 -1.43 13.96
N GLU A 124 -13.55 -2.19 15.02
CA GLU A 124 -12.21 -2.47 15.53
C GLU A 124 -11.80 -3.86 15.00
N ILE A 125 -10.99 -3.87 13.95
CA ILE A 125 -10.59 -5.08 13.24
C ILE A 125 -9.35 -5.67 13.91
N ILE A 126 -9.39 -6.96 14.23
CA ILE A 126 -8.26 -7.70 14.79
C ILE A 126 -7.59 -8.51 13.68
N TRP A 127 -6.41 -8.09 13.26
CA TRP A 127 -5.61 -8.85 12.31
C TRP A 127 -4.69 -9.82 13.06
N ALA A 128 -5.12 -11.08 13.15
CA ALA A 128 -4.45 -12.14 13.87
C ALA A 128 -3.56 -12.99 12.96
N TYR A 129 -2.40 -13.40 13.48
CA TYR A 129 -1.41 -14.17 12.73
C TYR A 129 -0.74 -15.21 13.62
N LYS A 130 -0.32 -16.33 13.03
CA LYS A 130 0.28 -17.46 13.77
C LYS A 130 1.77 -17.24 14.02
N SER A 131 2.41 -16.45 13.17
CA SER A 131 3.83 -16.08 13.24
C SER A 131 4.17 -15.17 14.44
N GLY A 132 5.45 -15.08 14.83
CA GLY A 132 5.93 -14.24 15.96
C GLY A 132 6.36 -15.00 17.22
N GLY A 133 7.01 -14.28 18.14
CA GLY A 133 7.61 -14.87 19.35
C GLY A 133 6.61 -15.51 20.31
N ARG A 134 7.06 -16.55 21.03
CA ARG A 134 6.31 -17.15 22.14
C ARG A 134 6.77 -16.53 23.45
N SER A 135 5.82 -16.07 24.26
CA SER A 135 6.09 -15.64 25.64
C SER A 135 5.85 -16.80 26.59
N LYS A 136 6.68 -16.91 27.63
CA LYS A 136 6.46 -17.84 28.75
C LYS A 136 5.81 -17.17 29.96
N ASN A 137 5.82 -15.83 29.99
CA ASN A 137 5.39 -15.04 31.15
C ASN A 137 4.02 -14.37 30.93
N THR A 138 3.55 -14.35 29.68
CA THR A 138 2.26 -13.74 29.28
C THR A 138 1.70 -14.50 28.09
N PHE A 139 0.46 -14.19 27.68
CA PHE A 139 -0.03 -14.60 26.37
C PHE A 139 0.85 -14.04 25.25
N SER A 140 0.96 -14.81 24.16
CA SER A 140 1.74 -14.39 22.99
C SER A 140 0.97 -13.31 22.24
N LYS A 141 1.66 -12.22 21.89
CA LYS A 141 1.10 -11.10 21.14
C LYS A 141 1.05 -11.50 19.66
N LYS A 142 -0.16 -11.73 19.15
CA LYS A 142 -0.41 -12.42 17.88
C LYS A 142 -1.43 -11.69 17.01
N HIS A 143 -1.63 -10.39 17.26
CA HIS A 143 -2.47 -9.55 16.45
C HIS A 143 -2.01 -8.10 16.50
N ASP A 144 -2.38 -7.37 15.45
CA ASP A 144 -2.46 -5.92 15.42
C ASP A 144 -3.93 -5.49 15.33
N THR A 145 -4.20 -4.22 15.64
CA THR A 145 -5.53 -3.62 15.61
C THR A 145 -5.62 -2.63 14.45
N ILE A 146 -6.72 -2.69 13.69
CA ILE A 146 -7.02 -1.75 12.63
C ILE A 146 -8.35 -1.08 12.96
N LEU A 147 -8.34 0.23 13.16
CA LEU A 147 -9.55 1.01 13.38
C LEU A 147 -10.11 1.45 12.03
N MET A 148 -11.38 1.13 11.77
CA MET A 148 -12.10 1.54 10.56
C MET A 148 -13.13 2.60 10.91
N TYR A 149 -12.92 3.83 10.41
CA TYR A 149 -13.88 4.93 10.53
C TYR A 149 -14.50 5.26 9.18
N ARG A 150 -15.77 5.60 9.21
CA ARG A 150 -16.48 6.19 8.08
C ARG A 150 -16.33 7.70 8.13
N LYS A 151 -16.32 8.37 6.97
CA LYS A 151 -16.41 9.83 6.93
C LYS A 151 -17.82 10.32 7.30
N SER A 152 -18.84 9.57 6.88
CA SER A 152 -20.26 9.82 7.16
C SER A 152 -21.05 8.50 7.13
N GLU A 153 -22.35 8.57 7.43
CA GLU A 153 -23.26 7.43 7.32
C GLU A 153 -23.38 6.89 5.89
N ASP A 154 -23.10 7.73 4.88
CA ASP A 154 -23.17 7.39 3.45
C ASP A 154 -21.91 6.71 2.91
N ALA A 155 -20.95 6.35 3.79
CA ALA A 155 -19.72 5.68 3.38
C ALA A 155 -20.00 4.38 2.61
N TYR A 156 -19.42 4.27 1.41
CA TYR A 156 -19.58 3.08 0.58
C TYR A 156 -18.91 1.87 1.21
N PHE A 157 -19.62 0.74 1.18
CA PHE A 157 -19.10 -0.54 1.63
C PHE A 157 -19.68 -1.69 0.81
N ASN A 158 -18.81 -2.55 0.30
CA ASN A 158 -19.17 -3.73 -0.47
C ASN A 158 -18.52 -4.99 0.13
N ILE A 159 -19.29 -5.71 0.95
CA ILE A 159 -18.84 -6.95 1.57
C ILE A 159 -18.70 -8.09 0.57
N GLU A 160 -19.46 -8.07 -0.52
CA GLU A 160 -19.43 -9.10 -1.56
C GLU A 160 -18.09 -9.11 -2.30
N ALA A 161 -17.46 -7.95 -2.46
CA ALA A 161 -16.14 -7.80 -3.08
C ALA A 161 -15.01 -8.52 -2.33
N VAL A 162 -15.23 -8.91 -1.08
CA VAL A 162 -14.28 -9.67 -0.25
C VAL A 162 -14.82 -11.02 0.21
N GLY A 163 -15.97 -11.43 -0.32
CA GLY A 163 -16.55 -12.75 -0.08
C GLY A 163 -15.73 -13.84 -0.75
N VAL A 164 -15.56 -14.97 -0.06
CA VAL A 164 -14.97 -16.19 -0.63
C VAL A 164 -16.05 -17.26 -0.74
N PRO A 165 -16.07 -18.07 -1.80
CA PRO A 165 -16.99 -19.20 -1.89
C PRO A 165 -16.86 -20.10 -0.66
N ARG A 166 -17.99 -20.57 -0.16
CA ARG A 166 -18.05 -21.48 0.99
C ARG A 166 -17.17 -22.70 0.82
N GLY A 167 -17.13 -23.25 -0.40
CA GLY A 167 -16.34 -24.41 -0.74
C GLY A 167 -16.91 -25.72 -0.19
N PRO A 168 -16.20 -26.84 -0.42
CA PRO A 168 -16.69 -28.19 -0.15
C PRO A 168 -16.60 -28.59 1.32
N GLU A 169 -16.11 -27.72 2.20
CA GLU A 169 -15.92 -28.07 3.60
C GLU A 169 -17.25 -28.14 4.35
N ARG A 170 -17.58 -29.34 4.81
CA ARG A 170 -18.71 -29.56 5.72
C ARG A 170 -18.41 -28.89 7.06
N ARG A 171 -19.23 -27.91 7.43
CA ARG A 171 -19.18 -27.27 8.76
C ARG A 171 -20.30 -27.84 9.64
N ASN A 172 -19.99 -28.19 10.88
CA ASN A 172 -20.93 -28.80 11.83
C ASN A 172 -21.56 -30.11 11.32
N HIS A 173 -22.71 -30.51 11.88
CA HIS A 173 -23.45 -31.71 11.50
C HIS A 173 -24.31 -31.54 10.21
N MET A 174 -24.01 -30.57 9.35
CA MET A 174 -24.79 -30.29 8.14
C MET A 174 -24.80 -31.47 7.16
N ARG A 175 -25.92 -31.86 6.57
CA ARG A 175 -25.99 -32.90 5.53
C ARG A 175 -25.62 -32.30 4.17
N ARG A 176 -24.74 -32.94 3.42
CA ARG A 176 -24.45 -32.58 2.03
C ARG A 176 -25.49 -33.24 1.11
N ASP A 177 -26.03 -32.47 0.16
CA ASP A 177 -26.97 -32.95 -0.85
C ASP A 177 -26.77 -32.16 -2.17
N VAL A 178 -27.48 -32.56 -3.23
CA VAL A 178 -27.42 -31.91 -4.55
C VAL A 178 -28.84 -31.54 -4.98
N ASP A 179 -29.03 -30.33 -5.48
CA ASP A 179 -30.33 -29.87 -5.98
C ASP A 179 -30.64 -30.37 -7.40
N GLU A 180 -31.84 -30.05 -7.90
CA GLU A 180 -32.32 -30.45 -9.23
C GLU A 180 -31.45 -29.91 -10.39
N ASN A 181 -30.67 -28.85 -10.14
CA ASN A 181 -29.78 -28.21 -11.11
C ASN A 181 -28.33 -28.69 -10.98
N GLY A 182 -28.05 -29.66 -10.11
CA GLY A 182 -26.71 -30.18 -9.87
C GLY A 182 -25.85 -29.33 -8.92
N ARG A 183 -26.42 -28.33 -8.24
CA ARG A 183 -25.68 -27.50 -7.27
C ARG A 183 -25.57 -28.21 -5.93
N VAL A 184 -24.36 -28.18 -5.36
CA VAL A 184 -24.06 -28.79 -4.06
C VAL A 184 -24.50 -27.86 -2.94
N PHE A 185 -25.26 -28.38 -1.98
CA PHE A 185 -25.63 -27.64 -0.78
C PHE A 185 -25.47 -28.46 0.51
N TYR A 186 -25.34 -27.75 1.61
CA TYR A 186 -25.27 -28.25 2.97
C TYR A 186 -26.52 -27.82 3.73
N SER A 187 -27.24 -28.75 4.34
CA SER A 187 -28.45 -28.44 5.11
C SER A 187 -28.35 -28.83 6.57
N ILE A 188 -28.99 -28.04 7.43
CA ILE A 188 -29.17 -28.36 8.85
C ILE A 188 -30.61 -28.05 9.25
N ARG A 189 -31.17 -28.91 10.10
CA ARG A 189 -32.47 -28.67 10.72
C ARG A 189 -32.27 -28.22 12.15
N THR A 190 -32.78 -27.02 12.45
CA THR A 190 -32.75 -26.42 13.78
C THR A 190 -34.12 -25.82 14.06
N ASN A 191 -34.71 -26.12 15.23
CA ASN A 191 -36.02 -25.62 15.64
C ASN A 191 -37.13 -25.83 14.59
N GLY A 192 -37.12 -26.98 13.91
CA GLY A 192 -38.11 -27.32 12.87
C GLY A 192 -37.93 -26.60 11.53
N ARG A 193 -36.94 -25.71 11.39
CA ARG A 193 -36.60 -25.04 10.13
C ARG A 193 -35.39 -25.69 9.48
N GLU A 194 -35.46 -25.88 8.17
CA GLU A 194 -34.33 -26.33 7.36
C GLU A 194 -33.60 -25.13 6.78
N TYR A 195 -32.30 -25.04 7.05
CA TYR A 195 -31.41 -24.05 6.47
C TYR A 195 -30.56 -24.74 5.41
N ARG A 196 -30.42 -24.13 4.23
CA ARG A 196 -29.59 -24.63 3.13
C ARG A 196 -28.51 -23.58 2.81
N TYR A 197 -27.29 -24.06 2.61
CA TYR A 197 -26.12 -23.26 2.27
C TYR A 197 -25.42 -23.91 1.08
N TYR A 198 -25.33 -23.21 -0.03
CA TYR A 198 -24.67 -23.74 -1.22
C TYR A 198 -23.15 -23.60 -1.13
N GLU A 199 -22.45 -24.46 -1.86
CA GLU A 199 -20.98 -24.44 -1.95
C GLU A 199 -20.45 -23.16 -2.63
N ASP A 200 -21.23 -22.58 -3.55
CA ASP A 200 -20.97 -21.34 -4.27
C ASP A 200 -21.46 -20.08 -3.53
N ASP A 201 -22.17 -20.22 -2.39
CA ASP A 201 -22.55 -19.07 -1.56
C ASP A 201 -21.29 -18.38 -1.02
N LEU A 202 -21.27 -17.05 -1.08
CA LEU A 202 -20.18 -16.26 -0.52
C LEU A 202 -20.24 -16.28 1.02
N ILE A 203 -19.08 -16.48 1.62
CA ILE A 203 -18.83 -16.25 3.04
C ILE A 203 -18.00 -14.99 3.16
N TYR A 204 -18.48 -14.08 3.98
CA TYR A 204 -17.84 -12.81 4.25
C TYR A 204 -16.89 -12.92 5.45
N PRO A 205 -15.75 -12.21 5.43
CA PRO A 205 -14.89 -12.11 6.59
C PRO A 205 -15.61 -11.38 7.75
N SER A 206 -15.33 -11.79 8.98
CA SER A 206 -15.69 -10.99 10.17
C SER A 206 -14.68 -9.86 10.39
N ASP A 207 -14.79 -9.16 11.51
CA ASP A 207 -13.79 -8.20 12.01
C ASP A 207 -12.58 -8.87 12.69
N VAL A 208 -12.50 -10.20 12.69
CA VAL A 208 -11.32 -10.95 13.12
C VAL A 208 -10.72 -11.64 11.91
N TRP A 209 -9.58 -11.13 11.43
CA TRP A 209 -8.90 -11.62 10.24
C TRP A 209 -7.74 -12.52 10.65
N ASP A 210 -7.93 -13.84 10.56
CA ASP A 210 -6.95 -14.86 10.92
C ASP A 210 -6.44 -15.67 9.71
N ASP A 211 -6.88 -15.29 8.51
CA ASP A 211 -6.60 -15.94 7.24
C ASP A 211 -5.50 -15.23 6.41
N ILE A 212 -5.07 -14.06 6.86
CA ILE A 212 -3.98 -13.28 6.25
C ILE A 212 -2.76 -13.34 7.16
N GLU A 213 -1.67 -13.98 6.72
CA GLU A 213 -0.43 -14.07 7.50
C GLU A 213 0.59 -12.99 7.12
N HIS A 214 1.60 -12.81 7.98
CA HIS A 214 2.78 -12.01 7.64
C HIS A 214 3.59 -12.59 6.49
N LEU A 215 4.27 -11.70 5.76
CA LEU A 215 5.21 -12.09 4.71
C LEU A 215 6.43 -12.81 5.30
N HIS A 216 6.61 -14.07 4.90
CA HIS A 216 7.81 -14.83 5.24
C HIS A 216 9.05 -14.29 4.47
N GLN A 217 10.26 -14.71 4.87
CA GLN A 217 11.51 -14.14 4.32
C GLN A 217 11.69 -14.39 2.82
N ARG A 218 11.14 -15.48 2.29
CA ARG A 218 11.26 -15.89 0.89
C ARG A 218 10.01 -15.55 0.07
N ASP A 219 9.11 -14.75 0.64
CA ASP A 219 7.88 -14.38 -0.04
C ASP A 219 8.22 -13.56 -1.30
N PRO A 220 7.72 -13.92 -2.49
CA PRO A 220 7.94 -13.16 -3.72
C PRO A 220 7.46 -11.70 -3.62
N GLU A 221 6.52 -11.42 -2.72
CA GLU A 221 6.01 -10.09 -2.43
C GLU A 221 7.01 -9.23 -1.61
N ARG A 222 8.00 -9.83 -0.94
CA ARG A 222 8.90 -9.08 -0.06
C ARG A 222 9.86 -8.16 -0.83
N THR A 223 9.93 -6.89 -0.44
CA THR A 223 10.85 -5.88 -1.02
C THR A 223 12.18 -5.76 -0.27
N GLY A 224 12.23 -6.31 0.94
CA GLY A 224 13.35 -6.12 1.87
C GLY A 224 13.08 -5.03 2.92
N PHE A 225 12.00 -4.27 2.78
CA PHE A 225 11.54 -3.33 3.81
C PHE A 225 11.05 -4.10 5.06
N VAL A 226 11.44 -3.66 6.24
CA VAL A 226 11.31 -4.44 7.48
C VAL A 226 9.85 -4.61 7.91
N THR A 227 9.09 -3.52 7.89
CA THR A 227 7.70 -3.45 8.39
C THR A 227 6.65 -3.62 7.29
N GLN A 228 7.04 -4.18 6.14
CA GLN A 228 6.14 -4.39 4.99
C GLN A 228 4.91 -5.23 5.39
N LYS A 229 3.73 -4.68 5.13
CA LYS A 229 2.44 -5.39 5.21
C LYS A 229 2.18 -6.20 3.92
N PRO A 230 1.48 -7.34 4.01
CA PRO A 230 1.12 -8.15 2.83
C PRO A 230 0.03 -7.45 1.98
N GLU A 231 0.11 -7.55 0.66
CA GLU A 231 -0.89 -6.96 -0.25
C GLU A 231 -2.29 -7.50 -0.01
N ALA A 232 -2.42 -8.77 0.42
CA ALA A 232 -3.72 -9.37 0.74
C ALA A 232 -4.50 -8.56 1.79
N LEU A 233 -3.80 -8.02 2.79
CA LEU A 233 -4.39 -7.19 3.84
C LEU A 233 -4.97 -5.90 3.26
N LEU A 234 -4.18 -5.18 2.46
CA LEU A 234 -4.60 -3.91 1.87
C LEU A 234 -5.66 -4.12 0.78
N LYS A 235 -5.59 -5.21 0.01
CA LYS A 235 -6.61 -5.56 -0.99
C LYS A 235 -7.98 -5.77 -0.35
N ARG A 236 -8.05 -6.44 0.81
CA ARG A 236 -9.33 -6.60 1.53
C ARG A 236 -9.94 -5.25 1.87
N MET A 237 -9.16 -4.34 2.45
CA MET A 237 -9.63 -2.98 2.77
C MET A 237 -10.07 -2.23 1.51
N ILE A 238 -9.22 -2.17 0.48
CA ILE A 238 -9.48 -1.45 -0.78
C ILE A 238 -10.74 -1.98 -1.46
N LEU A 239 -10.88 -3.29 -1.64
CA LEU A 239 -12.06 -3.88 -2.30
C LEU A 239 -13.36 -3.63 -1.52
N SER A 240 -13.28 -3.61 -0.19
CA SER A 240 -14.47 -3.44 0.65
C SER A 240 -15.03 -2.02 0.64
N CYS A 241 -14.25 -1.00 0.27
CA CYS A 241 -14.67 0.41 0.37
C CYS A 241 -14.33 1.27 -0.85
N THR A 242 -13.90 0.68 -1.97
CA THR A 242 -13.59 1.41 -3.20
C THR A 242 -14.02 0.67 -4.46
N GLU A 243 -14.21 1.43 -5.53
CA GLU A 243 -14.45 0.95 -6.90
C GLU A 243 -13.24 1.25 -7.79
N GLU A 244 -13.22 0.71 -9.01
CA GLU A 244 -12.16 1.02 -9.98
C GLU A 244 -12.16 2.52 -10.31
N GLY A 245 -10.99 3.13 -10.46
CA GLY A 245 -10.84 4.58 -10.65
C GLY A 245 -10.93 5.42 -9.37
N ASP A 246 -11.37 4.88 -8.24
CA ASP A 246 -11.35 5.59 -6.96
C ASP A 246 -9.93 5.91 -6.49
N THR A 247 -9.80 6.95 -5.66
CA THR A 247 -8.51 7.38 -5.10
C THR A 247 -8.25 6.76 -3.74
N VAL A 248 -7.12 6.06 -3.61
CA VAL A 248 -6.62 5.50 -2.34
C VAL A 248 -5.38 6.28 -1.89
N ILE A 249 -5.38 6.78 -0.65
CA ILE A 249 -4.25 7.54 -0.10
C ILE A 249 -3.60 6.77 1.06
N ASP A 250 -2.27 6.76 1.07
CA ASP A 250 -1.45 6.27 2.18
C ASP A 250 -0.48 7.36 2.64
N LEU A 251 -0.68 7.90 3.84
CA LEU A 251 0.14 9.00 4.38
C LEU A 251 1.44 8.51 5.05
N PHE A 252 1.67 7.19 5.11
CA PHE A 252 2.87 6.55 5.65
C PHE A 252 3.28 5.36 4.77
N GLY A 253 3.63 5.66 3.52
CA GLY A 253 3.74 4.69 2.43
C GLY A 253 4.70 3.52 2.66
N GLY A 254 5.81 3.74 3.37
CA GLY A 254 6.79 2.73 3.72
C GLY A 254 7.26 1.93 2.51
N SER A 255 6.90 0.65 2.48
CA SER A 255 7.24 -0.27 1.37
C SER A 255 6.34 -0.16 0.14
N GLY A 256 5.35 0.73 0.15
CA GLY A 256 4.43 0.97 -0.95
C GLY A 256 3.37 -0.11 -1.13
N THR A 257 3.00 -0.85 -0.06
CA THR A 257 2.02 -1.95 -0.19
C THR A 257 0.65 -1.42 -0.61
N THR A 258 0.18 -0.33 -0.01
CA THR A 258 -1.12 0.27 -0.34
C THR A 258 -1.17 0.73 -1.79
N ALA A 259 -0.16 1.50 -2.23
CA ALA A 259 -0.02 1.95 -3.61
C ALA A 259 0.03 0.78 -4.60
N ALA A 260 0.83 -0.26 -4.32
CA ALA A 260 0.93 -1.43 -5.19
C ALA A 260 -0.38 -2.24 -5.26
N ALA A 261 -1.11 -2.36 -4.16
CA ALA A 261 -2.41 -3.04 -4.13
C ALA A 261 -3.47 -2.22 -4.89
N ALA A 262 -3.55 -0.90 -4.66
CA ALA A 262 -4.47 0.00 -5.33
C ALA A 262 -4.24 0.01 -6.85
N ALA A 263 -2.99 0.16 -7.29
CA ALA A 263 -2.62 0.15 -8.71
C ALA A 263 -3.05 -1.16 -9.40
N LYS A 264 -2.77 -2.32 -8.79
CA LYS A 264 -3.18 -3.63 -9.35
C LYS A 264 -4.70 -3.83 -9.43
N LEU A 265 -5.44 -3.10 -8.61
CA LEU A 265 -6.90 -3.09 -8.60
C LEU A 265 -7.46 -1.98 -9.52
N GLY A 266 -6.65 -1.22 -10.26
CA GLY A 266 -7.14 -0.14 -11.13
C GLY A 266 -7.62 1.10 -10.37
N ARG A 267 -7.17 1.30 -9.13
CA ARG A 267 -7.44 2.53 -8.36
C ARG A 267 -6.32 3.55 -8.61
N ARG A 268 -6.66 4.84 -8.51
CA ARG A 268 -5.67 5.92 -8.38
C ARG A 268 -5.04 5.84 -7.00
N TYR A 269 -3.79 6.24 -6.87
CA TYR A 269 -3.12 6.19 -5.58
C TYR A 269 -2.26 7.42 -5.28
N VAL A 270 -2.22 7.79 -4.00
CA VAL A 270 -1.29 8.79 -3.48
C VAL A 270 -0.58 8.17 -2.30
N THR A 271 0.74 8.24 -2.29
CA THR A 271 1.51 7.75 -1.15
C THR A 271 2.56 8.75 -0.73
N VAL A 272 2.67 8.99 0.57
CA VAL A 272 3.58 9.95 1.18
C VAL A 272 4.50 9.19 2.14
N ASP A 273 5.80 9.45 2.07
CA ASP A 273 6.73 8.99 3.09
C ASP A 273 7.94 9.94 3.18
N SER A 274 8.31 10.35 4.39
CA SER A 274 9.48 11.22 4.61
C SER A 274 10.81 10.49 4.40
N GLY A 275 10.81 9.16 4.54
CA GLY A 275 11.96 8.29 4.36
C GLY A 275 12.36 8.13 2.90
N LYS A 276 13.54 8.64 2.52
CA LYS A 276 14.11 8.46 1.17
C LYS A 276 14.20 6.99 0.73
N VAL A 277 14.51 6.09 1.66
CA VAL A 277 14.57 4.64 1.41
C VAL A 277 13.18 4.07 1.13
N ALA A 278 12.17 4.47 1.91
CA ALA A 278 10.78 4.05 1.72
C ALA A 278 10.25 4.52 0.35
N ALA A 279 10.47 5.78 0.00
CA ALA A 279 10.10 6.31 -1.31
C ALA A 279 10.81 5.56 -2.45
N ALA A 280 12.13 5.30 -2.35
CA ALA A 280 12.86 4.54 -3.36
C ALA A 280 12.36 3.08 -3.51
N VAL A 281 12.08 2.41 -2.39
CA VAL A 281 11.52 1.05 -2.37
C VAL A 281 10.12 1.04 -3.01
N THR A 282 9.27 1.99 -2.63
CA THR A 282 7.91 2.14 -3.17
C THR A 282 7.93 2.35 -4.68
N ARG A 283 8.75 3.30 -5.17
CA ARG A 283 8.92 3.56 -6.61
C ARG A 283 9.38 2.31 -7.34
N ARG A 284 10.44 1.66 -6.86
CA ARG A 284 10.95 0.42 -7.45
C ARG A 284 9.87 -0.67 -7.51
N ARG A 285 9.13 -0.86 -6.42
CA ARG A 285 8.05 -1.85 -6.32
C ARG A 285 6.94 -1.59 -7.34
N LEU A 286 6.51 -0.33 -7.47
CA LEU A 286 5.48 0.06 -8.43
C LEU A 286 5.95 -0.23 -9.87
N ILE A 287 7.19 0.13 -10.19
CA ILE A 287 7.80 -0.14 -11.51
C ILE A 287 7.91 -1.64 -11.77
N GLU A 288 8.50 -2.42 -10.85
CA GLU A 288 8.75 -3.85 -11.10
C GLU A 288 7.48 -4.71 -11.15
N ARG A 289 6.43 -4.34 -10.39
CA ARG A 289 5.26 -5.22 -10.18
C ARG A 289 3.99 -4.77 -10.83
N CYS A 290 3.75 -3.47 -10.90
CA CYS A 290 2.55 -2.93 -11.52
C CYS A 290 2.83 -2.68 -13.01
N LEU A 291 4.08 -2.38 -13.38
CA LEU A 291 4.48 -2.04 -14.74
C LEU A 291 5.27 -3.18 -15.40
N LYS A 292 4.68 -4.38 -15.52
CA LYS A 292 5.16 -5.35 -16.51
C LYS A 292 5.09 -4.66 -17.88
N MET A 293 6.21 -4.11 -18.35
CA MET A 293 6.33 -3.40 -19.62
C MET A 293 5.71 -4.24 -20.74
N ARG A 294 4.54 -3.80 -21.22
CA ARG A 294 3.94 -4.29 -22.47
C ARG A 294 3.37 -3.08 -23.17
N LEU A 295 4.08 -2.67 -24.21
CA LEU A 295 3.71 -1.60 -25.13
C LEU A 295 2.28 -1.83 -25.66
N TYR A 296 1.63 -0.74 -26.05
CA TYR A 296 0.36 -0.63 -26.76
C TYR A 296 -0.93 -0.40 -25.93
N ASP A 297 -1.46 0.80 -26.19
CA ASP A 297 -2.80 1.38 -25.95
C ASP A 297 -3.14 2.07 -24.60
N ALA A 298 -3.46 3.38 -24.74
CA ALA A 298 -4.09 4.40 -23.86
C ALA A 298 -3.90 4.33 -22.33
N VAL A 299 -3.28 5.36 -21.72
CA VAL A 299 -2.52 5.21 -20.47
C VAL A 299 -2.55 6.40 -19.48
N SER A 300 -2.45 6.09 -18.17
CA SER A 300 -2.34 6.98 -16.99
C SER A 300 -0.88 7.28 -16.53
N PRO A 301 -0.51 8.52 -16.15
CA PRO A 301 0.86 8.88 -15.69
C PRO A 301 1.14 8.59 -14.19
N MET A 302 2.44 8.41 -13.84
CA MET A 302 2.95 8.39 -12.46
C MET A 302 3.82 9.63 -12.23
N THR A 303 3.53 10.40 -11.18
CA THR A 303 4.33 11.58 -10.81
C THR A 303 5.10 11.32 -9.53
N VAL A 304 6.35 11.79 -9.46
CA VAL A 304 7.15 11.72 -8.24
C VAL A 304 7.73 13.07 -7.89
N GLU A 305 7.47 13.49 -6.66
CA GLU A 305 7.82 14.82 -6.15
C GLU A 305 8.80 14.70 -4.99
N THR A 306 9.83 15.56 -5.01
CA THR A 306 10.93 15.61 -4.03
C THR A 306 11.25 17.06 -3.68
N GLU A 307 11.68 17.33 -2.44
CA GLU A 307 12.16 18.67 -2.06
C GLU A 307 13.44 19.10 -2.82
N GLY A 308 13.59 20.41 -3.02
CA GLY A 308 14.50 21.05 -3.98
C GLY A 308 16.02 20.82 -3.82
N ASN A 309 16.72 20.99 -4.95
CA ASN A 309 18.18 21.04 -5.19
C ASN A 309 19.04 20.00 -4.44
N ALA A 310 19.34 18.90 -5.12
CA ALA A 310 20.49 18.05 -4.79
C ALA A 310 21.55 18.16 -5.88
N ASP A 311 22.58 18.98 -5.66
CA ASP A 311 23.86 18.87 -6.36
C ASP A 311 24.41 17.46 -6.18
N CYS A 312 24.60 16.74 -7.29
CA CYS A 312 25.18 15.41 -7.31
C CYS A 312 26.20 15.35 -8.44
N GLU A 313 27.48 15.59 -8.12
CA GLU A 313 28.59 15.27 -9.02
C GLU A 313 28.78 13.74 -9.05
N MET A 314 28.65 13.10 -10.22
CA MET A 314 28.92 11.66 -10.37
C MET A 314 29.67 11.33 -11.66
N ASP A 315 30.75 10.53 -11.52
CA ASP A 315 31.46 9.84 -12.61
C ASP A 315 30.62 8.65 -13.12
N PRO A 316 30.18 8.66 -14.39
CA PRO A 316 29.29 7.65 -14.95
C PRO A 316 29.92 6.26 -15.17
N SER A 317 31.24 6.16 -15.30
CA SER A 317 31.91 4.96 -15.82
C SER A 317 31.96 3.75 -14.87
N ALA A 318 31.60 3.94 -13.59
CA ALA A 318 31.73 2.92 -12.55
C ALA A 318 30.49 2.01 -12.37
N TYR A 319 29.37 2.29 -13.08
CA TYR A 319 28.06 1.69 -12.76
C TYR A 319 27.41 0.89 -13.88
N TYR A 320 27.90 1.03 -15.11
CA TYR A 320 27.38 0.33 -16.27
C TYR A 320 28.50 -0.05 -17.23
N ASP A 321 28.29 -1.12 -18.00
CA ASP A 321 28.99 -1.34 -19.26
C ASP A 321 28.21 -0.71 -20.40
N MET A 322 28.92 -0.18 -21.39
CA MET A 322 28.33 0.26 -22.65
C MET A 322 28.94 -0.57 -23.77
N GLU A 323 28.08 -1.14 -24.61
CA GLU A 323 28.49 -1.70 -25.89
C GLU A 323 27.55 -1.18 -26.98
N GLU A 324 28.10 -0.94 -28.15
CA GLU A 324 27.32 -0.59 -29.33
C GLU A 324 27.23 -1.82 -30.24
N ARG A 325 26.01 -2.25 -30.56
CA ARG A 325 25.75 -3.34 -31.52
C ARG A 325 24.68 -2.91 -32.50
N ASP A 326 24.98 -3.00 -33.79
CA ASP A 326 24.05 -2.67 -34.87
C ASP A 326 23.42 -1.27 -34.74
N GLY A 327 24.21 -0.29 -34.28
CA GLY A 327 23.76 1.09 -34.06
C GLY A 327 22.91 1.30 -32.80
N ILE A 328 22.81 0.29 -31.95
CA ILE A 328 22.10 0.33 -30.67
C ILE A 328 23.13 0.42 -29.53
N LEU A 329 23.01 1.46 -28.70
CA LEU A 329 23.80 1.58 -27.48
C LEU A 329 23.14 0.77 -26.36
N ILE A 330 23.79 -0.32 -25.97
CA ILE A 330 23.36 -1.23 -24.90
C ILE A 330 24.07 -0.83 -23.61
N MET A 331 23.31 -0.41 -22.61
CA MET A 331 23.81 -0.13 -21.27
C MET A 331 23.47 -1.28 -20.31
N THR A 332 24.48 -1.98 -19.81
CA THR A 332 24.31 -3.08 -18.85
C THR A 332 24.69 -2.62 -17.45
N LEU A 333 23.73 -2.56 -16.53
CA LEU A 333 23.96 -2.10 -15.17
C LEU A 333 24.78 -3.13 -14.38
N LYS A 334 25.97 -2.74 -13.89
CA LYS A 334 26.89 -3.65 -13.18
C LYS A 334 26.53 -3.87 -11.72
N LYS A 335 25.94 -2.87 -11.05
CA LYS A 335 25.68 -2.92 -9.61
C LYS A 335 24.59 -1.91 -9.19
N LEU A 336 23.53 -2.38 -8.56
CA LEU A 336 22.54 -1.53 -7.87
C LEU A 336 22.93 -1.36 -6.40
N SER A 337 23.10 -0.11 -5.97
CA SER A 337 23.34 0.27 -4.58
C SER A 337 22.09 0.92 -4.01
N ALA A 338 21.63 0.49 -2.83
CA ALA A 338 20.52 1.13 -2.12
C ALA A 338 20.82 2.59 -1.69
N GLU A 339 22.09 3.00 -1.72
CA GLU A 339 22.52 4.38 -1.41
C GLU A 339 22.52 5.30 -2.65
N ARG A 340 22.29 4.74 -3.86
CA ARG A 340 22.34 5.51 -5.11
C ARG A 340 21.20 5.04 -6.01
N ALA A 341 20.10 5.77 -5.95
CA ALA A 341 18.94 5.54 -6.80
C ALA A 341 19.36 5.57 -8.29
N PRO A 342 18.89 4.65 -9.14
CA PRO A 342 19.12 4.75 -10.57
C PRO A 342 18.38 5.98 -11.12
N TYR A 343 19.13 6.88 -11.74
CA TYR A 343 18.59 7.80 -12.75
C TYR A 343 18.53 7.02 -14.07
N TYR A 344 17.39 7.04 -14.72
CA TYR A 344 17.13 6.28 -15.94
C TYR A 344 17.59 7.06 -17.20
N ALA A 345 18.07 6.31 -18.20
CA ALA A 345 18.38 6.78 -19.54
C ALA A 345 17.35 6.19 -20.53
N ALA A 346 16.84 7.02 -21.46
CA ALA A 346 15.92 6.60 -22.52
C ALA A 346 16.65 6.52 -23.88
N VAL A 347 16.19 5.63 -24.77
CA VAL A 347 16.76 5.42 -26.13
C VAL A 347 15.77 5.92 -27.18
N GLY A 348 16.25 6.66 -28.17
CA GLY A 348 15.46 7.27 -29.23
C GLY A 348 16.37 7.82 -30.34
N THR A 349 15.78 8.35 -31.41
CA THR A 349 16.52 8.96 -32.53
C THR A 349 16.42 10.48 -32.49
N VAL A 350 17.51 11.18 -32.80
CA VAL A 350 17.53 12.65 -32.85
C VAL A 350 17.47 13.09 -34.30
N LYS A 351 16.47 13.92 -34.65
CA LYS A 351 16.33 14.54 -35.97
C LYS A 351 16.04 16.04 -35.81
N ASP A 352 16.79 16.88 -36.53
CA ASP A 352 16.66 18.35 -36.51
C ASP A 352 16.69 18.99 -35.11
N GLY A 353 17.48 18.41 -34.20
CA GLY A 353 17.64 18.89 -32.83
C GLY A 353 16.52 18.46 -31.86
N VAL A 354 15.59 17.63 -32.31
CA VAL A 354 14.48 17.07 -31.53
C VAL A 354 14.72 15.57 -31.31
N PHE A 355 14.62 15.12 -30.05
CA PHE A 355 14.73 13.71 -29.67
C PHE A 355 13.37 13.03 -29.79
N ALA A 356 13.26 12.05 -30.68
CA ALA A 356 12.11 11.16 -30.82
C ALA A 356 12.41 9.85 -30.08
N ALA A 357 11.81 9.66 -28.91
CA ALA A 357 11.76 8.34 -28.27
C ALA A 357 11.12 7.37 -29.27
N SER A 358 11.71 6.19 -29.50
CA SER A 358 11.17 5.25 -30.49
C SER A 358 9.71 4.95 -30.12
N ASP A 359 8.81 5.32 -31.03
CA ASP A 359 7.38 5.54 -30.78
C ASP A 359 6.79 4.47 -29.88
N TYR A 360 6.24 4.87 -28.73
CA TYR A 360 4.93 4.45 -28.21
C TYR A 360 4.59 5.30 -26.98
N GLY A 361 3.99 6.47 -27.27
CA GLY A 361 3.06 7.26 -26.44
C GLY A 361 3.61 7.93 -25.20
#